data_AF-A0AAD6XM74-F1
#
_entry.id   AF-A0AAD6XM74-F1
#
_cell.length_a   1.000
_cell.length_b   1.000
_cell.length_c   1.000
_cell.angle_alpha   90.00
_cell.angle_beta   90.00
_cell.angle_gamma   90.00
#
_symmetry.space_group_name_H-M   'P 1'
#
loop_
_entity.id
_entity.type
_entity.pdbx_description
1 polymer ?
#
loop_
_entity_poly.entity_id
_entity_poly.type
_entity_poly.pdbx_seq_one_letter_code
_entity_poly.pdbx_strand_id
1 'polypeptide(L)'
;MRDILDGFGQLEETVGGVVIKKRLVDETDAGARPVTNELPLKAAPDIVIFGTGPSATNGSNFPKSLMYFEVASLWEVRSRPRFTFKDHELVAGYAHEVFVHQPNRRFVYVSLMTGEVIRILRFDRAGCYHSQPIDFHKNAKFFVKLVILLGSLNEELLGFDTSITWQGGHRVLKMTPAELFNPTTGAWEANSEELSFRLAPQPVFLRRMIRSRGTVCWDAVHKGQRYIIKDYWRPDGGAYESAFLKKLAGVKGVGQMFAFEDDRESIKTGRGFEMGAEMRSSPKNIRVLDKSFMRLVLRKYGGTLEKAASARELLCAVRDIVAGHREGLLKKGILHRDMSFSNVRLSPYESETGVVIDWDLSADMDVLLASEVIGGDSGTGTRPFRSVKVLAGSPKLGHHDNMDDLESVLYVLCHVLYGFDEHGNLNPELGVLDHWADPAASPDLLSSVKTFFLEKGSRQTLTRYVGAEKKILSKLIRDLSLFFQSRVNDVFAATDPDEPKSFPAYSKEAADDQYETFLGILNSVIEQLPLISSVRASAEPAATAFPGLFAAAPPSPIGSMGLNKRRRIAEAPQDGATTSNSKRMRKDGPD
;
A
#
# COMPACT_ATOMS: atom_id res chain seq x y z
N MET A 1 39.68 4.58 -12.50
CA MET A 1 38.26 4.18 -12.49
C MET A 1 37.69 4.29 -13.88
N ARG A 2 37.70 5.47 -14.52
CA ARG A 2 37.38 5.65 -15.94
C ARG A 2 38.08 4.60 -16.82
N ASP A 3 39.40 4.44 -16.76
CA ASP A 3 40.10 3.39 -17.55
C ASP A 3 39.70 1.93 -17.21
N ILE A 4 39.39 1.63 -15.95
CA ILE A 4 38.92 0.29 -15.53
C ILE A 4 37.53 0.04 -16.11
N LEU A 5 36.67 1.06 -16.04
CA LEU A 5 35.29 1.06 -16.46
C LEU A 5 35.11 1.14 -17.99
N ASP A 6 35.99 1.86 -18.69
CA ASP A 6 36.09 1.91 -20.14
C ASP A 6 36.56 0.56 -20.70
N GLY A 7 37.44 -0.14 -19.96
CA GLY A 7 37.77 -1.54 -20.23
C GLY A 7 36.63 -2.53 -19.96
N PHE A 8 35.64 -2.17 -19.12
CA PHE A 8 34.43 -2.98 -18.90
C PHE A 8 33.39 -2.82 -20.03
N GLY A 9 33.48 -1.79 -20.87
CA GLY A 9 32.74 -1.67 -22.13
C GLY A 9 31.24 -2.00 -22.10
N GLN A 10 30.72 -2.41 -23.26
CA GLN A 10 29.43 -3.08 -23.35
C GLN A 10 29.63 -4.57 -22.99
N LEU A 11 29.04 -5.02 -21.89
CA LEU A 11 29.01 -6.44 -21.52
C LEU A 11 27.81 -7.10 -22.18
N GLU A 12 27.98 -8.32 -22.68
CA GLU A 12 26.92 -9.10 -23.30
C GLU A 12 27.11 -10.59 -22.98
N GLU A 13 26.05 -11.24 -22.50
CA GLU A 13 26.01 -12.69 -22.27
C GLU A 13 24.63 -13.25 -22.63
N THR A 14 24.60 -14.47 -23.14
CA THR A 14 23.35 -15.20 -23.37
C THR A 14 23.10 -16.17 -22.23
N VAL A 15 22.09 -15.90 -21.41
CA VAL A 15 21.68 -16.75 -20.29
C VAL A 15 20.33 -17.36 -20.62
N GLY A 16 20.26 -18.70 -20.72
CA GLY A 16 19.01 -19.41 -21.01
C GLY A 16 18.36 -19.02 -22.34
N GLY A 17 19.16 -18.63 -23.35
CA GLY A 17 18.67 -18.17 -24.65
C GLY A 17 18.23 -16.70 -24.71
N VAL A 18 18.33 -15.96 -23.60
CA VAL A 18 18.05 -14.51 -23.54
C VAL A 18 19.35 -13.74 -23.36
N VAL A 19 19.52 -12.69 -24.15
CA VAL A 19 20.72 -11.85 -24.12
C VAL A 19 20.57 -10.76 -23.07
N ILE A 20 21.49 -10.73 -22.10
CA ILE A 20 21.63 -9.65 -21.11
C ILE A 20 22.77 -8.75 -21.56
N LYS A 21 22.52 -7.43 -21.59
CA LYS A 21 23.54 -6.44 -21.96
C LYS A 21 23.71 -5.41 -20.86
N LYS A 22 24.93 -4.95 -20.62
CA LYS A 22 25.22 -3.79 -19.76
C LYS A 22 26.03 -2.76 -20.52
N ARG A 23 25.76 -1.48 -20.30
CA ARG A 23 26.55 -0.37 -20.84
C ARG A 23 26.73 0.70 -19.79
N LEU A 24 27.96 1.15 -19.61
CA LEU A 24 28.27 2.31 -18.81
C LEU A 24 28.08 3.60 -19.62
N VAL A 25 27.57 4.65 -18.98
CA VAL A 25 27.53 6.00 -19.55
C VAL A 25 28.12 6.97 -18.53
N ASP A 26 29.15 7.71 -18.93
CA ASP A 26 29.76 8.84 -18.23
C ASP A 26 29.25 10.12 -18.93
N GLU A 27 28.89 11.14 -18.16
CA GLU A 27 28.23 12.38 -18.60
C GLU A 27 26.73 12.25 -18.95
N THR A 28 25.88 12.87 -18.13
CA THR A 28 24.44 12.94 -18.33
C THR A 28 24.08 13.92 -19.43
N ASP A 29 24.15 13.48 -20.68
CA ASP A 29 23.38 14.10 -21.76
C ASP A 29 21.89 13.73 -21.56
N ALA A 30 21.19 14.51 -20.73
CA ALA A 30 19.74 14.73 -20.68
C ALA A 30 18.73 13.55 -20.82
N GLY A 31 19.13 12.28 -20.66
CA GLY A 31 18.34 11.12 -21.10
C GLY A 31 17.38 10.52 -20.08
N ALA A 32 17.80 10.33 -18.82
CA ALA A 32 16.94 9.78 -17.77
C ALA A 32 16.06 10.88 -17.17
N ARG A 33 15.03 11.30 -17.93
CA ARG A 33 14.06 12.30 -17.46
C ARG A 33 12.97 11.62 -16.63
N PRO A 34 12.59 12.16 -15.46
CA PRO A 34 11.36 11.72 -14.79
C PRO A 34 10.16 12.03 -15.69
N VAL A 35 9.11 11.20 -15.60
CA VAL A 35 7.87 11.37 -16.38
C VAL A 35 7.04 12.58 -15.89
N THR A 36 7.39 13.19 -14.76
CA THR A 36 6.61 14.25 -14.10
C THR A 36 7.23 15.65 -14.26
N ASN A 37 6.39 16.64 -14.58
CA ASN A 37 6.74 18.05 -14.85
C ASN A 37 7.05 18.93 -13.59
N GLU A 38 7.40 18.34 -12.45
CA GLU A 38 7.77 19.13 -11.25
C GLU A 38 9.29 19.40 -11.18
N LEU A 39 9.67 20.62 -10.78
CA LEU A 39 11.00 21.26 -10.85
C LEU A 39 12.21 20.42 -10.34
N PRO A 40 13.45 20.68 -10.84
CA PRO A 40 14.48 19.66 -10.96
C PRO A 40 15.32 19.50 -9.70
N LEU A 41 15.14 18.40 -8.98
CA LEU A 41 16.31 17.69 -8.48
C LEU A 41 17.14 17.27 -9.70
N LYS A 42 18.48 17.28 -9.63
CA LYS A 42 19.30 16.61 -10.64
C LYS A 42 18.92 15.14 -10.62
N ALA A 43 17.93 14.75 -11.40
CA ALA A 43 17.35 13.42 -11.43
C ALA A 43 18.25 12.42 -12.16
N ALA A 44 19.42 12.87 -12.61
CA ALA A 44 20.39 12.07 -13.33
C ALA A 44 21.65 11.89 -12.44
N PRO A 45 21.98 10.65 -12.05
CA PRO A 45 23.21 10.32 -11.35
C PRO A 45 24.44 10.62 -12.21
N ASP A 46 25.59 10.85 -11.58
CA ASP A 46 26.84 11.14 -12.29
C ASP A 46 27.31 9.99 -13.20
N ILE A 47 27.25 8.75 -12.71
CA ILE A 47 27.63 7.56 -13.49
C ILE A 47 26.53 6.51 -13.34
N VAL A 48 26.10 5.95 -14.47
CA VAL A 48 25.03 4.96 -14.51
C VAL A 48 25.47 3.74 -15.31
N ILE A 49 25.24 2.56 -14.74
CA ILE A 49 25.28 1.31 -15.49
C ILE A 49 23.86 1.01 -15.93
N PHE A 50 23.64 1.03 -17.24
CA PHE A 50 22.40 0.58 -17.83
C PHE A 50 22.47 -0.90 -18.13
N GLY A 51 21.32 -1.57 -18.09
CA GLY A 51 21.18 -2.97 -18.41
C GLY A 51 19.84 -3.32 -19.03
N THR A 52 19.90 -4.18 -20.04
CA THR A 52 18.75 -4.89 -20.59
C THR A 52 18.85 -6.36 -20.20
N GLY A 53 17.71 -6.99 -19.95
CA GLY A 53 17.65 -8.37 -19.49
C GLY A 53 16.20 -8.80 -19.24
N PRO A 54 15.97 -10.11 -19.07
CA PRO A 54 14.63 -10.65 -18.92
C PRO A 54 13.91 -10.06 -17.71
N SER A 55 14.56 -9.77 -16.58
CA SER A 55 13.87 -9.15 -15.44
C SER A 55 13.67 -7.64 -15.61
N ALA A 56 14.56 -6.96 -16.33
CA ALA A 56 14.53 -5.51 -16.48
C ALA A 56 13.61 -5.02 -17.62
N THR A 57 13.82 -5.48 -18.85
CA THR A 57 13.29 -4.84 -20.07
C THR A 57 12.65 -5.81 -21.06
N ASN A 58 11.72 -5.32 -21.87
CA ASN A 58 10.97 -6.09 -22.90
C ASN A 58 11.81 -6.44 -24.16
N GLY A 59 13.13 -6.50 -24.02
CA GLY A 59 14.06 -6.69 -25.12
C GLY A 59 15.49 -6.61 -24.66
N SER A 60 16.39 -7.14 -25.47
CA SER A 60 17.83 -7.22 -25.22
C SER A 60 18.62 -6.05 -25.80
N ASN A 61 17.97 -5.16 -26.56
CA ASN A 61 18.61 -3.99 -27.16
C ASN A 61 18.29 -2.73 -26.35
N PHE A 62 19.29 -1.88 -26.18
CA PHE A 62 19.08 -0.58 -25.54
C PHE A 62 18.18 0.32 -26.41
N PRO A 63 17.20 1.01 -25.80
CA PRO A 63 16.43 2.03 -26.50
C PRO A 63 17.32 3.22 -26.89
N LYS A 64 16.85 4.04 -27.85
CA LYS A 64 17.54 5.28 -28.25
C LYS A 64 17.67 6.27 -27.09
N SER A 65 16.65 6.33 -26.23
CA SER A 65 16.65 7.12 -25.00
C SER A 65 16.59 6.19 -23.80
N LEU A 66 17.57 6.32 -22.91
CA LEU A 66 17.67 5.52 -21.70
C LEU A 66 16.87 6.16 -20.57
N MET A 67 16.14 5.34 -19.82
CA MET A 67 15.27 5.72 -18.72
C MET A 67 15.63 4.92 -17.47
N TYR A 68 14.93 5.20 -16.36
CA TYR A 68 15.06 4.41 -15.14
C TYR A 68 14.63 2.94 -15.28
N PHE A 69 13.94 2.58 -16.36
CA PHE A 69 13.65 1.19 -16.72
C PHE A 69 14.92 0.37 -16.95
N GLU A 70 15.94 0.98 -17.58
CA GLU A 70 17.20 0.31 -17.91
C GLU A 70 18.26 0.43 -16.81
N VAL A 71 18.00 1.09 -15.67
CA VAL A 71 19.01 1.30 -14.65
C VAL A 71 19.37 -0.02 -13.93
N ALA A 72 20.63 -0.43 -14.03
CA ALA A 72 21.17 -1.57 -13.29
C ALA A 72 21.77 -1.12 -11.95
N SER A 73 22.64 -0.11 -11.98
CA SER A 73 23.27 0.46 -10.79
C SER A 73 23.67 1.93 -10.98
N LEU A 74 23.88 2.62 -9.87
CA LEU A 74 23.92 4.07 -9.79
C LEU A 74 25.13 4.53 -8.98
N TRP A 75 25.79 5.61 -9.43
CA TRP A 75 26.90 6.22 -8.71
C TRP A 75 26.75 7.75 -8.73
N GLU A 76 27.04 8.35 -7.59
CA GLU A 76 27.09 9.80 -7.41
C GLU A 76 28.47 10.20 -6.91
N VAL A 77 29.07 11.21 -7.55
CA VAL A 77 30.44 11.64 -7.31
C VAL A 77 30.46 13.07 -6.74
N ARG A 78 31.36 13.30 -5.79
CA ARG A 78 31.55 14.60 -5.15
C ARG A 78 33.01 15.01 -5.20
N SER A 79 33.26 16.22 -5.70
CA SER A 79 34.58 16.83 -5.67
C SER A 79 35.04 17.18 -4.25
N ARG A 80 34.10 17.44 -3.34
CA ARG A 80 34.36 17.72 -1.93
C ARG A 80 34.70 16.44 -1.14
N PRO A 81 35.53 16.53 -0.07
CA PRO A 81 36.07 15.36 0.63
C PRO A 81 35.07 14.61 1.52
N ARG A 82 33.95 15.23 1.88
CA ARG A 82 32.95 14.64 2.79
C ARG A 82 31.57 14.65 2.16
N PHE A 83 30.75 13.66 2.52
CA PHE A 83 29.32 13.60 2.19
C PHE A 83 28.50 14.46 3.16
N THR A 84 27.39 15.03 2.67
CA THR A 84 26.40 15.76 3.47
C THR A 84 25.07 15.03 3.45
N PHE A 85 24.17 15.43 4.34
CA PHE A 85 22.80 14.94 4.36
C PHE A 85 22.08 15.12 3.01
N LYS A 86 22.35 16.23 2.29
CA LYS A 86 21.78 16.48 0.96
C LYS A 86 22.21 15.44 -0.08
N ASP A 87 23.40 14.87 0.06
CA ASP A 87 23.83 13.78 -0.82
C ASP A 87 23.01 12.52 -0.58
N HIS A 88 22.69 12.24 0.69
CA HIS A 88 21.82 11.11 1.07
C HIS A 88 20.40 11.29 0.56
N GLU A 89 19.86 12.51 0.63
CA GLU A 89 18.55 12.85 0.07
C GLU A 89 18.52 12.65 -1.45
N LEU A 90 19.57 13.10 -2.15
CA LEU A 90 19.66 12.96 -3.60
C LEU A 90 19.67 11.49 -4.05
N VAL A 91 20.54 10.66 -3.46
CA VAL A 91 20.62 9.24 -3.84
C VAL A 91 19.37 8.45 -3.43
N ALA A 92 18.65 8.89 -2.40
CA ALA A 92 17.33 8.34 -2.08
C ALA A 92 16.31 8.67 -3.18
N GLY A 93 16.41 9.84 -3.81
CA GLY A 93 15.64 10.20 -5.01
C GLY A 93 15.90 9.24 -6.16
N TYR A 94 17.16 8.89 -6.44
CA TYR A 94 17.49 7.90 -7.48
C TYR A 94 16.90 6.51 -7.19
N ALA A 95 17.03 6.05 -5.94
CA ALA A 95 16.44 4.79 -5.51
C ALA A 95 14.91 4.79 -5.65
N HIS A 96 14.25 5.91 -5.33
CA HIS A 96 12.82 6.07 -5.53
C HIS A 96 12.43 5.90 -7.00
N GLU A 97 13.12 6.60 -7.91
CA GLU A 97 12.85 6.49 -9.34
C GLU A 97 13.05 5.06 -9.88
N VAL A 98 14.08 4.34 -9.42
CA VAL A 98 14.26 2.93 -9.74
C VAL A 98 13.07 2.09 -9.28
N PHE A 99 12.63 2.21 -8.03
CA PHE A 99 11.48 1.43 -7.54
C PHE A 99 10.16 1.76 -8.27
N VAL A 100 10.00 2.98 -8.76
CA VAL A 100 8.81 3.39 -9.54
C VAL A 100 8.82 2.74 -10.93
N HIS A 101 9.98 2.71 -11.60
CA HIS A 101 10.09 2.22 -12.98
C HIS A 101 10.36 0.71 -13.07
N GLN A 102 10.85 0.10 -12.00
CA GLN A 102 11.16 -1.34 -11.93
C GLN A 102 10.36 -2.00 -10.78
N PRO A 103 9.07 -2.31 -10.99
CA PRO A 103 8.20 -2.80 -9.91
C PRO A 103 8.61 -4.17 -9.33
N ASN A 104 9.39 -4.96 -10.08
CA ASN A 104 10.00 -6.21 -9.61
C ASN A 104 11.40 -6.02 -8.98
N ARG A 105 11.76 -4.79 -8.58
CA ARG A 105 13.01 -4.49 -7.88
C ARG A 105 12.82 -4.59 -6.35
N ARG A 106 13.51 -5.54 -5.72
CA ARG A 106 13.47 -5.86 -4.27
C ARG A 106 14.36 -4.90 -3.48
N PHE A 107 15.53 -4.57 -4.04
CA PHE A 107 16.46 -3.56 -3.50
C PHE A 107 17.28 -2.91 -4.62
N VAL A 108 17.89 -1.78 -4.32
CA VAL A 108 18.78 -1.04 -5.24
C VAL A 108 20.06 -0.60 -4.53
N TYR A 109 21.20 -0.78 -5.20
CA TYR A 109 22.48 -0.25 -4.75
C TYR A 109 22.73 1.12 -5.38
N VAL A 110 23.21 2.06 -4.56
CA VAL A 110 23.72 3.36 -4.99
C VAL A 110 25.08 3.58 -4.33
N SER A 111 26.09 3.92 -5.13
CA SER A 111 27.43 4.27 -4.65
C SER A 111 27.55 5.79 -4.53
N LEU A 112 28.07 6.27 -3.40
CA LEU A 112 28.37 7.68 -3.19
C LEU A 112 29.88 7.82 -2.97
N MET A 113 30.57 8.61 -3.79
CA MET A 113 32.03 8.60 -3.91
C MET A 113 32.64 10.01 -3.89
N THR A 114 33.83 10.13 -3.32
CA THR A 114 34.73 11.30 -3.46
C THR A 114 36.06 10.86 -4.08
N GLY A 115 37.03 11.78 -4.18
CA GLY A 115 38.39 11.42 -4.59
C GLY A 115 39.12 10.43 -3.67
N GLU A 116 38.66 10.24 -2.42
CA GLU A 116 39.35 9.42 -1.42
C GLU A 116 38.50 8.26 -0.88
N VAL A 117 37.19 8.48 -0.74
CA VAL A 117 36.31 7.53 -0.05
C VAL A 117 35.07 7.19 -0.87
N ILE A 118 34.56 5.99 -0.67
CA ILE A 118 33.29 5.51 -1.21
C ILE A 118 32.38 5.02 -0.08
N ARG A 119 31.08 5.22 -0.23
CA ARG A 119 30.03 4.65 0.61
C ARG A 119 29.07 3.88 -0.28
N ILE A 120 28.77 2.65 0.10
CA ILE A 120 27.73 1.85 -0.57
C ILE A 120 26.44 2.01 0.20
N LEU A 121 25.36 2.33 -0.51
CA LEU A 121 24.01 2.40 0.03
C LEU A 121 23.16 1.32 -0.65
N ARG A 122 22.42 0.56 0.16
CA ARG A 122 21.37 -0.35 -0.26
C ARG A 122 20.04 0.21 0.20
N PHE A 123 19.17 0.53 -0.76
CA PHE A 123 17.80 0.89 -0.47
C PHE A 123 16.91 -0.33 -0.67
N ASP A 124 16.06 -0.61 0.31
CA ASP A 124 15.03 -1.63 0.29
C ASP A 124 13.78 -1.13 1.03
N ARG A 125 12.80 -2.00 1.27
CA ARG A 125 11.52 -1.58 1.88
C ARG A 125 11.58 -1.32 3.40
N ALA A 126 12.72 -1.53 4.05
CA ALA A 126 12.99 -1.06 5.42
C ALA A 126 13.73 0.30 5.44
N GLY A 127 14.27 0.73 4.30
CA GLY A 127 14.91 2.04 4.12
C GLY A 127 16.32 1.90 3.56
N CYS A 128 17.20 2.82 3.92
CA CYS A 128 18.59 2.80 3.51
C CYS A 128 19.45 2.06 4.55
N TYR A 129 20.21 1.08 4.10
CA TYR A 129 21.32 0.45 4.82
C TYR A 129 22.61 0.81 4.11
N HIS A 130 23.59 1.34 4.82
CA HIS A 130 24.82 1.82 4.18
C HIS A 130 26.08 1.49 4.98
N SER A 131 27.20 1.40 4.27
CA SER A 131 28.51 1.23 4.88
C SER A 131 28.97 2.50 5.61
N GLN A 132 30.03 2.36 6.44
CA GLN A 132 30.89 3.50 6.74
C GLN A 132 31.58 4.00 5.46
N PRO A 133 32.11 5.24 5.40
CA PRO A 133 33.02 5.64 4.33
C PRO A 133 34.23 4.71 4.29
N ILE A 134 34.56 4.21 3.11
CA ILE A 134 35.66 3.29 2.87
C ILE A 134 36.69 4.01 2.02
N ASP A 135 37.91 4.14 2.52
CA ASP A 135 39.07 4.58 1.75
C ASP A 135 39.42 3.48 0.74
N PHE A 136 39.09 3.72 -0.53
CA PHE A 136 39.26 2.73 -1.58
C PHE A 136 40.70 2.65 -2.09
N HIS A 137 41.56 3.63 -1.77
CA HIS A 137 43.00 3.56 -2.06
C HIS A 137 43.68 2.55 -1.14
N LYS A 138 43.24 2.47 0.12
CA LYS A 138 43.70 1.45 1.07
C LYS A 138 43.07 0.07 0.86
N ASN A 139 41.90 0.02 0.21
CA ASN A 139 41.18 -1.23 -0.04
C ASN A 139 40.79 -1.38 -1.52
N ALA A 140 41.78 -1.36 -2.41
CA ALA A 140 41.56 -1.46 -3.85
C ALA A 140 40.83 -2.75 -4.26
N LYS A 141 41.09 -3.88 -3.56
CA LYS A 141 40.42 -5.16 -3.82
C LYS A 141 38.91 -5.07 -3.59
N PHE A 142 38.47 -4.38 -2.53
CA PHE A 142 37.05 -4.14 -2.28
C PHE A 142 36.43 -3.29 -3.39
N PHE A 143 37.12 -2.23 -3.81
CA PHE A 143 36.64 -1.35 -4.86
C PHE A 143 36.42 -2.09 -6.19
N VAL A 144 37.37 -2.95 -6.59
CA VAL A 144 37.22 -3.78 -7.79
C VAL A 144 36.03 -4.75 -7.66
N LYS A 145 35.88 -5.41 -6.50
CA LYS A 145 34.73 -6.28 -6.25
C LYS A 145 33.40 -5.54 -6.33
N LEU A 146 33.34 -4.30 -5.84
CA LEU A 146 32.15 -3.46 -5.91
C LEU A 146 31.78 -3.15 -7.37
N VAL A 147 32.77 -2.76 -8.18
CA VAL A 147 32.55 -2.50 -9.62
C VAL A 147 32.01 -3.76 -10.31
N ILE A 148 32.59 -4.93 -10.05
CA ILE A 148 32.12 -6.21 -10.61
C ILE A 148 30.67 -6.52 -10.17
N LEU A 149 30.35 -6.33 -8.88
CA LEU A 149 28.99 -6.55 -8.38
C LEU A 149 27.98 -5.63 -9.08
N LEU A 150 28.29 -4.35 -9.18
CA LEU A 150 27.39 -3.34 -9.76
C LEU A 150 27.25 -3.45 -11.28
N GLY A 151 28.22 -4.09 -11.94
CA GLY A 151 28.17 -4.48 -13.36
C GLY A 151 27.71 -5.92 -13.62
N SER A 152 27.28 -6.66 -12.59
CA SER A 152 26.95 -8.08 -12.72
C SER A 152 25.82 -8.35 -13.72
N LEU A 153 25.94 -9.44 -14.46
CA LEU A 153 24.91 -9.97 -15.36
C LEU A 153 23.88 -10.83 -14.60
N ASN A 154 24.18 -11.20 -13.34
CA ASN A 154 23.20 -11.83 -12.46
C ASN A 154 22.23 -10.75 -11.93
N GLU A 155 21.04 -10.69 -12.53
CA GLU A 155 20.00 -9.71 -12.17
C GLU A 155 19.54 -9.84 -10.72
N GLU A 156 19.63 -11.03 -10.13
CA GLU A 156 19.27 -11.26 -8.73
C GLU A 156 20.21 -10.52 -7.76
N LEU A 157 21.52 -10.51 -8.04
CA LEU A 157 22.51 -9.77 -7.26
C LEU A 157 22.30 -8.26 -7.30
N LEU A 158 21.71 -7.77 -8.40
CA LEU A 158 21.31 -6.38 -8.54
C LEU A 158 20.00 -6.07 -7.81
N GLY A 159 19.26 -7.08 -7.37
CA GLY A 159 18.03 -6.95 -6.59
C GLY A 159 16.77 -7.03 -7.41
N PHE A 160 16.81 -7.58 -8.63
CA PHE A 160 15.59 -7.98 -9.33
C PHE A 160 14.99 -9.24 -8.69
N ASP A 161 13.67 -9.35 -8.75
CA ASP A 161 12.95 -10.61 -8.64
C ASP A 161 12.98 -11.32 -10.00
N THR A 162 13.77 -12.37 -10.08
CA THR A 162 14.00 -13.16 -11.31
C THR A 162 12.85 -14.13 -11.61
N SER A 163 11.88 -14.28 -10.71
CA SER A 163 10.66 -15.04 -10.98
C SER A 163 9.70 -14.29 -11.92
N ILE A 164 9.90 -12.97 -12.11
CA ILE A 164 9.17 -12.13 -13.07
C ILE A 164 10.11 -11.76 -14.21
N THR A 165 9.77 -12.18 -15.43
CA THR A 165 10.59 -11.94 -16.63
C THR A 165 9.76 -11.46 -17.81
N TRP A 166 10.36 -10.73 -18.74
CA TRP A 166 9.77 -10.37 -20.02
C TRP A 166 9.92 -11.50 -21.03
N GLN A 167 8.82 -11.86 -21.67
CA GLN A 167 8.77 -12.86 -22.74
C GLN A 167 7.76 -12.38 -23.79
N GLY A 168 8.19 -12.21 -25.04
CA GLY A 168 7.28 -11.90 -26.16
C GLY A 168 6.32 -10.71 -25.92
N GLY A 169 6.84 -9.57 -25.46
CA GLY A 169 6.02 -8.35 -25.30
C GLY A 169 5.27 -8.21 -23.97
N HIS A 170 5.32 -9.22 -23.11
CA HIS A 170 4.60 -9.26 -21.84
C HIS A 170 5.48 -9.79 -20.71
N ARG A 171 5.04 -9.62 -19.47
CA ARG A 171 5.71 -10.21 -18.32
C ARG A 171 5.13 -11.60 -18.05
N VAL A 172 5.97 -12.51 -17.60
CA VAL A 172 5.61 -13.85 -17.16
C VAL A 172 6.16 -14.02 -15.75
N LEU A 173 5.30 -14.45 -14.84
CA LEU A 173 5.68 -14.87 -13.50
C LEU A 173 5.66 -16.39 -13.42
N LYS A 174 6.71 -16.96 -12.85
CA LYS A 174 6.81 -18.39 -12.54
C LYS A 174 6.93 -18.60 -11.04
N MET A 175 6.24 -19.59 -10.51
CA MET A 175 6.29 -19.94 -9.09
C MET A 175 5.86 -21.39 -8.86
N THR A 176 6.33 -22.01 -7.78
CA THR A 176 5.99 -23.39 -7.41
C THR A 176 5.47 -23.40 -5.97
N PRO A 177 4.23 -22.93 -5.75
CA PRO A 177 3.64 -22.90 -4.40
C PRO A 177 3.47 -24.33 -3.89
N ALA A 178 3.67 -24.52 -2.59
CA ALA A 178 3.58 -25.85 -1.94
C ALA A 178 2.15 -26.43 -1.96
N GLU A 179 1.14 -25.58 -2.09
CA GLU A 179 -0.26 -25.96 -2.12
C GLU A 179 -1.10 -24.97 -2.93
N LEU A 180 -2.23 -25.44 -3.45
CA LEU A 180 -3.18 -24.69 -4.25
C LEU A 180 -4.58 -24.85 -3.69
N PHE A 181 -5.38 -23.81 -3.78
CA PHE A 181 -6.80 -23.92 -3.48
C PHE A 181 -7.55 -24.51 -4.67
N ASN A 182 -8.26 -25.61 -4.44
CA ASN A 182 -9.13 -26.24 -5.42
C ASN A 182 -10.59 -25.82 -5.15
N PRO A 183 -11.18 -24.96 -6.00
CA PRO A 183 -12.54 -24.47 -5.79
C PRO A 183 -13.61 -25.55 -6.00
N THR A 184 -13.29 -26.66 -6.66
CA THR A 184 -14.24 -27.78 -6.87
C THR A 184 -14.37 -28.63 -5.61
N THR A 185 -13.25 -28.93 -4.94
CA THR A 185 -13.25 -29.70 -3.69
C THR A 185 -13.45 -28.81 -2.46
N GLY A 186 -13.16 -27.50 -2.58
CA GLY A 186 -13.18 -26.56 -1.47
C GLY A 186 -12.00 -26.73 -0.51
N ALA A 187 -10.93 -27.40 -0.95
CA ALA A 187 -9.78 -27.76 -0.11
C ALA A 187 -8.47 -27.19 -0.64
N TRP A 188 -7.48 -27.09 0.24
CA TRP A 188 -6.09 -26.82 -0.12
C TRP A 188 -5.40 -28.16 -0.40
N GLU A 189 -4.79 -28.27 -1.57
CA GLU A 189 -4.18 -29.49 -2.09
C GLU A 189 -2.69 -29.27 -2.33
N ALA A 190 -1.86 -30.25 -1.97
CA ALA A 190 -0.42 -30.16 -2.17
C ALA A 190 -0.08 -30.01 -3.66
N ASN A 191 0.92 -29.18 -3.96
CA ASN A 191 1.36 -28.90 -5.32
C ASN A 191 2.89 -29.02 -5.43
N SER A 192 3.33 -29.59 -6.55
CA SER A 192 4.74 -29.64 -6.95
C SER A 192 4.97 -29.13 -8.37
N GLU A 193 3.91 -28.71 -9.07
CA GLU A 193 4.00 -28.19 -10.43
C GLU A 193 4.33 -26.70 -10.44
N GLU A 194 5.17 -26.28 -11.40
CA GLU A 194 5.43 -24.86 -11.66
C GLU A 194 4.21 -24.22 -12.33
N LEU A 195 3.71 -23.15 -11.73
CA LEU A 195 2.69 -22.29 -12.30
C LEU A 195 3.34 -21.19 -13.13
N SER A 196 2.71 -20.86 -14.27
CA SER A 196 3.11 -19.74 -15.13
C SER A 196 1.95 -18.77 -15.36
N PHE A 197 2.15 -17.52 -14.99
CA PHE A 197 1.16 -16.44 -15.11
C PHE A 197 1.63 -15.42 -16.13
N ARG A 198 0.79 -15.11 -17.11
CA ARG A 198 1.00 -13.97 -18.00
C ARG A 198 0.54 -12.70 -17.28
N LEU A 199 1.44 -11.76 -17.05
CA LEU A 199 1.16 -10.49 -16.39
C LEU A 199 0.96 -9.36 -17.40
N ALA A 200 0.20 -8.36 -17.00
CA ALA A 200 0.20 -7.06 -17.67
C ALA A 200 1.60 -6.42 -17.64
N PRO A 201 1.97 -5.62 -18.66
CA PRO A 201 3.27 -4.94 -18.72
C PRO A 201 3.57 -4.06 -17.50
N GLN A 202 2.52 -3.45 -16.94
CA GLN A 202 2.57 -2.58 -15.76
C GLN A 202 1.64 -3.10 -14.66
N PRO A 203 1.99 -2.92 -13.39
CA PRO A 203 1.14 -3.32 -12.29
C PRO A 203 -0.11 -2.43 -12.21
N VAL A 204 -1.21 -3.00 -11.70
CA VAL A 204 -2.46 -2.25 -11.43
C VAL A 204 -2.37 -1.40 -10.17
N PHE A 205 -1.43 -1.72 -9.27
CA PHE A 205 -1.12 -0.93 -8.08
C PHE A 205 0.37 -1.01 -7.75
N LEU A 206 0.95 0.13 -7.34
CA LEU A 206 2.35 0.24 -6.95
C LEU A 206 2.52 1.21 -5.79
N ARG A 207 3.03 0.73 -4.66
CA ARG A 207 3.42 1.59 -3.52
C ARG A 207 4.79 2.24 -3.80
N ARG A 208 4.76 3.54 -4.07
CA ARG A 208 5.96 4.34 -4.44
C ARG A 208 6.92 4.64 -3.27
N MET A 209 6.41 4.71 -2.04
CA MET A 209 7.26 5.00 -0.87
C MET A 209 8.29 3.89 -0.61
N ILE A 210 9.56 4.29 -0.40
CA ILE A 210 10.67 3.37 -0.07
C ILE A 210 10.37 2.62 1.23
N ARG A 211 10.31 3.33 2.37
CA ARG A 211 10.01 2.73 3.68
C ARG A 211 8.51 2.43 3.80
N SER A 212 8.10 1.26 3.34
CA SER A 212 6.70 0.84 3.34
C SER A 212 6.57 -0.69 3.24
N ARG A 213 5.36 -1.22 3.02
CA ARG A 213 5.17 -2.61 2.60
C ARG A 213 5.62 -2.87 1.16
N GLY A 214 5.87 -1.82 0.36
CA GLY A 214 6.31 -1.96 -1.03
C GLY A 214 5.31 -2.73 -1.91
N THR A 215 4.03 -2.71 -1.57
CA THR A 215 3.00 -3.52 -2.23
C THR A 215 2.92 -3.26 -3.73
N VAL A 216 2.95 -4.33 -4.53
CA VAL A 216 2.77 -4.32 -5.98
C VAL A 216 1.67 -5.32 -6.32
N CYS A 217 0.67 -4.89 -7.11
CA CYS A 217 -0.38 -5.78 -7.58
C CYS A 217 -0.35 -5.88 -9.10
N TRP A 218 -0.27 -7.10 -9.64
CA TRP A 218 -0.23 -7.37 -11.07
C TRP A 218 -1.55 -7.95 -11.55
N ASP A 219 -2.07 -7.47 -12.68
CA ASP A 219 -3.11 -8.19 -13.42
C ASP A 219 -2.49 -9.40 -14.11
N ALA A 220 -3.05 -10.58 -13.88
CA ALA A 220 -2.46 -11.84 -14.31
C ALA A 220 -3.50 -12.78 -14.94
N VAL A 221 -3.04 -13.60 -15.89
CA VAL A 221 -3.84 -14.66 -16.51
C VAL A 221 -3.09 -15.99 -16.40
N HIS A 222 -3.79 -17.02 -15.93
CA HIS A 222 -3.30 -18.40 -15.89
C HIS A 222 -4.43 -19.36 -16.28
N LYS A 223 -4.17 -20.25 -17.25
CA LYS A 223 -5.16 -21.23 -17.77
C LYS A 223 -6.54 -20.61 -18.07
N GLY A 224 -6.56 -19.41 -18.68
CA GLY A 224 -7.78 -18.67 -19.03
C GLY A 224 -8.44 -17.92 -17.87
N GLN A 225 -8.00 -18.12 -16.62
CA GLN A 225 -8.53 -17.44 -15.43
C GLN A 225 -7.74 -16.18 -15.09
N ARG A 226 -8.43 -15.18 -14.53
CA ARG A 226 -7.83 -13.89 -14.16
C ARG A 226 -7.54 -13.81 -12.67
N TYR A 227 -6.36 -13.31 -12.35
CA TYR A 227 -5.84 -13.18 -11.00
C TYR A 227 -5.24 -11.80 -10.76
N ILE A 228 -5.14 -11.43 -9.48
CA ILE A 228 -4.27 -10.36 -9.00
C ILE A 228 -3.13 -11.03 -8.24
N ILE A 229 -1.90 -10.80 -8.68
CA ILE A 229 -0.71 -11.21 -7.93
C ILE A 229 -0.31 -10.05 -7.03
N LYS A 230 -0.36 -10.24 -5.71
CA LYS A 230 -0.02 -9.24 -4.69
C LYS A 230 1.34 -9.59 -4.06
N ASP A 231 2.34 -8.80 -4.37
CA ASP A 231 3.68 -8.87 -3.77
C ASP A 231 3.82 -7.78 -2.71
N TYR A 232 4.33 -8.11 -1.53
CA TYR A 232 4.53 -7.14 -0.45
C TYR A 232 5.52 -7.61 0.61
N TRP A 233 5.99 -6.67 1.42
CA TRP A 233 6.89 -6.91 2.55
C TRP A 233 6.12 -6.84 3.87
N ARG A 234 5.92 -8.00 4.50
CA ARG A 234 5.27 -8.17 5.79
C ARG A 234 6.27 -7.88 6.91
N PRO A 235 5.98 -6.98 7.87
CA PRO A 235 6.84 -6.79 9.03
C PRO A 235 6.83 -8.04 9.91
N ASP A 236 7.99 -8.33 10.51
CA ASP A 236 8.15 -9.41 11.47
C ASP A 236 7.17 -9.25 12.66
N GLY A 237 6.67 -10.37 13.17
CA GLY A 237 5.62 -10.43 14.19
C GLY A 237 4.20 -10.12 13.72
N GLY A 238 3.99 -9.70 12.46
CA GLY A 238 2.63 -9.55 11.91
C GLY A 238 1.92 -10.91 11.71
N ALA A 239 0.60 -10.90 11.51
CA ALA A 239 -0.09 -12.08 11.01
C ALA A 239 0.13 -12.25 9.49
N TYR A 240 -0.04 -13.47 9.00
CA TYR A 240 0.01 -13.77 7.57
C TYR A 240 -1.38 -13.57 6.96
N GLU A 241 -1.49 -12.75 5.92
CA GLU A 241 -2.73 -12.59 5.16
C GLU A 241 -3.17 -13.92 4.54
N SER A 242 -2.22 -14.71 4.06
CA SER A 242 -2.44 -16.07 3.55
C SER A 242 -3.14 -16.97 4.58
N ALA A 243 -2.79 -16.87 5.87
CA ALA A 243 -3.39 -17.68 6.93
C ALA A 243 -4.87 -17.33 7.15
N PHE A 244 -5.24 -16.04 7.08
CA PHE A 244 -6.64 -15.63 7.14
C PHE A 244 -7.41 -16.07 5.90
N LEU A 245 -6.87 -15.81 4.71
CA LEU A 245 -7.51 -16.19 3.45
C LEU A 245 -7.69 -17.70 3.30
N LYS A 246 -6.77 -18.52 3.85
CA LYS A 246 -6.93 -19.97 3.93
C LYS A 246 -8.16 -20.38 4.75
N LYS A 247 -8.34 -19.80 5.94
CA LYS A 247 -9.49 -20.07 6.81
C LYS A 247 -10.82 -19.62 6.17
N LEU A 248 -10.77 -18.58 5.34
CA LEU A 248 -11.91 -17.99 4.62
C LEU A 248 -12.15 -18.59 3.23
N ALA A 249 -11.39 -19.59 2.83
CA ALA A 249 -11.54 -20.23 1.54
C ALA A 249 -12.96 -20.82 1.39
N GLY A 250 -13.60 -20.54 0.25
CA GLY A 250 -14.96 -20.96 -0.06
C GLY A 250 -16.08 -20.08 0.53
N VAL A 251 -15.77 -19.11 1.40
CA VAL A 251 -16.78 -18.19 1.95
C VAL A 251 -17.23 -17.21 0.85
N LYS A 252 -18.54 -17.21 0.54
CA LYS A 252 -19.14 -16.24 -0.41
C LYS A 252 -19.07 -14.84 0.17
N GLY A 253 -18.94 -13.83 -0.68
CA GLY A 253 -18.73 -12.45 -0.25
C GLY A 253 -17.30 -12.13 0.17
N VAL A 254 -16.38 -13.09 0.07
CA VAL A 254 -14.97 -12.95 0.46
C VAL A 254 -14.06 -13.25 -0.73
N GLY A 255 -13.03 -12.41 -0.91
CA GLY A 255 -12.00 -12.58 -1.92
C GLY A 255 -11.26 -13.91 -1.76
N GLN A 256 -11.16 -14.67 -2.84
CA GLN A 256 -10.56 -16.01 -2.83
C GLN A 256 -9.07 -15.98 -3.20
N MET A 257 -8.26 -16.69 -2.42
CA MET A 257 -6.83 -16.93 -2.70
C MET A 257 -6.66 -18.27 -3.42
N PHE A 258 -5.88 -18.26 -4.49
CA PHE A 258 -5.58 -19.45 -5.30
C PHE A 258 -4.25 -20.10 -4.90
N ALA A 259 -3.22 -19.29 -4.67
CA ALA A 259 -1.88 -19.75 -4.31
C ALA A 259 -1.15 -18.67 -3.51
N PHE A 260 -0.07 -19.05 -2.83
CA PHE A 260 0.77 -18.11 -2.09
C PHE A 260 2.20 -18.66 -1.92
N GLU A 261 3.15 -17.77 -1.67
CA GLU A 261 4.51 -18.06 -1.22
C GLU A 261 4.84 -17.09 -0.09
N ASP A 262 4.84 -17.62 1.13
CA ASP A 262 5.20 -16.87 2.33
C ASP A 262 6.71 -16.90 2.57
N ASP A 263 7.25 -15.83 3.17
CA ASP A 263 8.65 -15.72 3.60
C ASP A 263 9.71 -16.06 2.54
N ARG A 264 9.48 -15.63 1.29
CA ARG A 264 10.40 -15.87 0.17
C ARG A 264 11.82 -15.36 0.41
N GLU A 265 11.92 -14.24 1.09
CA GLU A 265 13.18 -13.66 1.55
C GLU A 265 12.94 -12.73 2.74
N SER A 266 13.98 -12.42 3.51
CA SER A 266 13.92 -11.38 4.55
C SER A 266 14.89 -10.24 4.25
N ILE A 267 14.54 -9.01 4.66
CA ILE A 267 15.42 -7.86 4.52
C ILE A 267 16.71 -8.05 5.32
N LYS A 268 16.60 -8.54 6.56
CA LYS A 268 17.73 -8.76 7.45
C LYS A 268 18.73 -9.75 6.85
N THR A 269 18.24 -10.90 6.38
CA THR A 269 19.09 -11.92 5.72
C THR A 269 19.69 -11.36 4.42
N GLY A 270 18.89 -10.66 3.61
CA GLY A 270 19.36 -10.01 2.39
C GLY A 270 20.43 -8.94 2.64
N ARG A 271 20.43 -8.27 3.81
CA ARG A 271 21.46 -7.32 4.24
C ARG A 271 22.70 -7.99 4.85
N GLY A 272 22.70 -9.31 4.99
CA GLY A 272 23.83 -10.07 5.55
C GLY A 272 23.96 -9.98 7.08
N PHE A 273 22.87 -9.65 7.79
CA PHE A 273 22.87 -9.72 9.26
C PHE A 273 22.83 -11.17 9.73
N GLU A 274 23.60 -11.47 10.77
CA GLU A 274 23.56 -12.77 11.44
C GLU A 274 22.20 -13.06 12.07
N MET A 275 21.91 -14.35 12.26
CA MET A 275 20.73 -14.79 12.99
C MET A 275 20.72 -14.17 14.40
N GLY A 276 19.57 -13.66 14.85
CA GLY A 276 19.46 -12.99 16.17
C GLY A 276 19.97 -11.53 16.24
N ALA A 277 20.77 -11.05 15.27
CA ALA A 277 21.24 -9.66 15.29
C ALA A 277 20.09 -8.64 15.15
N GLU A 278 20.13 -7.55 15.92
CA GLU A 278 19.13 -6.49 15.80
C GLU A 278 19.51 -5.48 14.71
N MET A 279 18.54 -5.09 13.87
CA MET A 279 18.71 -3.93 13.01
C MET A 279 18.34 -2.66 13.78
N ARG A 280 19.27 -1.71 13.84
CA ARG A 280 19.07 -0.40 14.50
C ARG A 280 19.41 0.74 13.56
N SER A 281 18.60 1.78 13.59
CA SER A 281 18.79 2.98 12.79
C SER A 281 19.90 3.86 13.37
N SER A 282 20.64 4.54 12.50
CA SER A 282 21.62 5.55 12.91
C SER A 282 21.12 6.96 12.54
N PRO A 283 21.37 8.00 13.36
CA PRO A 283 22.03 7.97 14.66
C PRO A 283 21.07 7.70 15.83
N LYS A 284 19.75 7.63 15.56
CA LYS A 284 18.72 7.60 16.61
C LYS A 284 18.66 6.29 17.42
N ASN A 285 19.38 5.26 16.99
CA ASN A 285 19.42 3.92 17.61
C ASN A 285 18.04 3.24 17.77
N ILE A 286 17.08 3.62 16.92
CA ILE A 286 15.71 3.07 16.95
C ILE A 286 15.73 1.71 16.26
N ARG A 287 15.14 0.70 16.91
CA ARG A 287 14.95 -0.65 16.35
C ARG A 287 14.21 -0.58 15.01
N VAL A 288 14.73 -1.29 14.01
CA VAL A 288 14.11 -1.47 12.70
C VAL A 288 13.65 -2.92 12.63
N LEU A 289 12.34 -3.12 12.49
CA LEU A 289 11.79 -4.47 12.34
C LEU A 289 12.26 -5.09 11.02
N ASP A 290 12.50 -6.40 11.04
CA ASP A 290 12.70 -7.15 9.82
C ASP A 290 11.39 -7.22 9.03
N LYS A 291 11.51 -7.51 7.73
CA LYS A 291 10.37 -7.76 6.86
C LYS A 291 10.64 -8.94 5.97
N SER A 292 9.62 -9.77 5.80
CA SER A 292 9.63 -10.89 4.87
C SER A 292 8.88 -10.55 3.59
N PHE A 293 9.40 -10.99 2.44
CA PHE A 293 8.75 -10.84 1.15
C PHE A 293 7.71 -11.93 0.95
N MET A 294 6.50 -11.50 0.62
CA MET A 294 5.30 -12.32 0.49
C MET A 294 4.76 -12.21 -0.92
N ARG A 295 4.20 -13.29 -1.45
CA ARG A 295 3.46 -13.31 -2.72
C ARG A 295 2.13 -14.04 -2.55
N LEU A 296 1.03 -13.37 -2.91
CA LEU A 296 -0.30 -13.98 -2.98
C LEU A 296 -0.80 -13.97 -4.42
N VAL A 297 -1.51 -15.03 -4.80
CA VAL A 297 -2.27 -15.10 -6.06
C VAL A 297 -3.75 -15.09 -5.69
N LEU A 298 -4.40 -13.96 -5.92
CA LEU A 298 -5.80 -13.71 -5.56
C LEU A 298 -6.67 -13.78 -6.80
N ARG A 299 -7.89 -14.28 -6.68
CA ARG A 299 -8.87 -14.22 -7.76
C ARG A 299 -9.16 -12.76 -8.11
N LYS A 300 -9.29 -12.44 -9.41
CA LYS A 300 -9.58 -11.07 -9.84
C LYS A 300 -11.09 -10.79 -9.81
N TYR A 301 -11.47 -9.74 -9.09
CA TYR A 301 -12.85 -9.25 -9.03
C TYR A 301 -13.04 -7.97 -9.86
N GLY A 302 -14.29 -7.48 -9.88
CA GLY A 302 -14.71 -6.34 -10.67
C GLY A 302 -14.34 -4.98 -10.08
N GLY A 303 -15.10 -3.97 -10.50
CA GLY A 303 -14.95 -2.60 -10.04
C GLY A 303 -15.26 -2.40 -8.56
N THR A 304 -14.95 -1.21 -8.05
CA THR A 304 -15.50 -0.69 -6.80
C THR A 304 -17.01 -0.43 -6.94
N LEU A 305 -17.70 -0.24 -5.82
CA LEU A 305 -19.16 -0.28 -5.76
C LEU A 305 -19.88 0.87 -6.49
N GLU A 306 -19.21 1.99 -6.77
CA GLU A 306 -19.77 3.10 -7.56
C GLU A 306 -20.12 2.69 -9.00
N LYS A 307 -19.47 1.62 -9.50
CA LYS A 307 -19.69 1.07 -10.85
C LYS A 307 -20.90 0.14 -10.95
N ALA A 308 -21.65 -0.04 -9.87
CA ALA A 308 -22.88 -0.81 -9.91
C ALA A 308 -23.84 -0.16 -10.93
N ALA A 309 -24.44 -1.00 -11.78
CA ALA A 309 -25.34 -0.56 -12.83
C ALA A 309 -26.71 -0.10 -12.29
N SER A 310 -27.05 -0.48 -11.05
CA SER A 310 -28.29 -0.12 -10.40
C SER A 310 -28.14 -0.08 -8.88
N ALA A 311 -29.07 0.62 -8.21
CA ALA A 311 -29.15 0.62 -6.76
C ALA A 311 -29.33 -0.80 -6.20
N ARG A 312 -30.10 -1.65 -6.92
CA ARG A 312 -30.32 -3.04 -6.52
C ARG A 312 -29.03 -3.86 -6.57
N GLU A 313 -28.23 -3.70 -7.62
CA GLU A 313 -26.93 -4.38 -7.72
C GLU A 313 -25.97 -3.91 -6.62
N LEU A 314 -25.91 -2.61 -6.34
CA LEU A 314 -25.12 -2.05 -5.23
C LEU A 314 -25.50 -2.71 -3.90
N LEU A 315 -26.79 -2.77 -3.56
CA LEU A 315 -27.23 -3.33 -2.28
C LEU A 315 -27.09 -4.85 -2.22
N CYS A 316 -27.30 -5.57 -3.33
CA CYS A 316 -27.00 -7.00 -3.40
C CYS A 316 -25.50 -7.26 -3.17
N ALA A 317 -24.61 -6.43 -3.73
CA ALA A 317 -23.18 -6.54 -3.49
C ALA A 317 -22.83 -6.33 -2.02
N VAL A 318 -23.38 -5.28 -1.40
CA VAL A 318 -23.16 -4.99 0.03
C VAL A 318 -23.72 -6.09 0.92
N ARG A 319 -24.90 -6.64 0.61
CA ARG A 319 -25.48 -7.77 1.33
C ARG A 319 -24.56 -8.99 1.28
N ASP A 320 -24.03 -9.33 0.11
CA ASP A 320 -23.15 -10.50 -0.04
C ASP A 320 -21.84 -10.30 0.74
N ILE A 321 -21.28 -9.09 0.72
CA ILE A 321 -20.11 -8.70 1.52
C ILE A 321 -20.38 -8.87 3.03
N VAL A 322 -21.50 -8.34 3.52
CA VAL A 322 -21.85 -8.42 4.95
C VAL A 322 -22.14 -9.86 5.37
N ALA A 323 -22.80 -10.65 4.52
CA ALA A 323 -23.05 -12.06 4.78
C ALA A 323 -21.73 -12.87 4.83
N GLY A 324 -20.80 -12.58 3.92
CA GLY A 324 -19.46 -13.18 3.93
C GLY A 324 -18.64 -12.80 5.15
N HIS A 325 -18.69 -11.53 5.56
CA HIS A 325 -18.04 -11.03 6.77
C HIS A 325 -18.64 -11.68 8.03
N ARG A 326 -19.97 -11.80 8.12
CA ARG A 326 -20.66 -12.54 9.19
C ARG A 326 -20.19 -13.99 9.27
N GLU A 327 -20.15 -14.71 8.14
CA GLU A 327 -19.68 -16.09 8.13
C GLU A 327 -18.20 -16.19 8.53
N GLY A 328 -17.36 -15.31 8.02
CA GLY A 328 -15.94 -15.22 8.39
C GLY A 328 -15.74 -14.99 9.89
N LEU A 329 -16.51 -14.08 10.48
CA LEU A 329 -16.41 -13.81 11.90
C LEU A 329 -16.99 -14.94 12.75
N LEU A 330 -18.24 -15.30 12.53
CA LEU A 330 -18.95 -16.23 13.41
C LEU A 330 -18.47 -17.67 13.23
N LYS A 331 -18.07 -18.09 12.04
CA LYS A 331 -17.61 -19.48 11.84
C LYS A 331 -16.09 -19.62 11.89
N LYS A 332 -15.34 -18.58 11.52
CA LYS A 332 -13.86 -18.66 11.42
C LYS A 332 -13.12 -17.79 12.43
N GLY A 333 -13.82 -16.93 13.17
CA GLY A 333 -13.23 -16.04 14.17
C GLY A 333 -12.47 -14.86 13.57
N ILE A 334 -12.69 -14.49 12.31
CA ILE A 334 -11.85 -13.50 11.62
C ILE A 334 -12.60 -12.19 11.41
N LEU A 335 -12.02 -11.09 11.88
CA LEU A 335 -12.43 -9.73 11.54
C LEU A 335 -11.62 -9.15 10.39
N HIS A 336 -12.23 -8.25 9.62
CA HIS A 336 -11.57 -7.60 8.49
C HIS A 336 -10.72 -6.39 8.93
N ARG A 337 -11.31 -5.47 9.71
CA ARG A 337 -10.69 -4.26 10.29
C ARG A 337 -10.26 -3.15 9.32
N ASP A 338 -10.42 -3.35 8.02
CA ASP A 338 -10.20 -2.29 7.00
C ASP A 338 -11.28 -2.28 5.91
N MET A 339 -12.55 -2.32 6.32
CA MET A 339 -13.69 -2.19 5.41
C MET A 339 -13.68 -0.78 4.78
N SER A 340 -13.24 -0.68 3.54
CA SER A 340 -13.02 0.61 2.86
C SER A 340 -13.48 0.58 1.41
N PHE A 341 -13.67 1.76 0.81
CA PHE A 341 -14.15 1.88 -0.57
C PHE A 341 -13.30 1.11 -1.59
N SER A 342 -11.98 1.00 -1.39
CA SER A 342 -11.08 0.26 -2.29
C SER A 342 -11.11 -1.26 -2.12
N ASN A 343 -11.55 -1.72 -0.95
CA ASN A 343 -11.47 -3.11 -0.50
C ASN A 343 -12.79 -3.87 -0.70
N VAL A 344 -13.89 -3.16 -1.00
CA VAL A 344 -15.14 -3.78 -1.43
C VAL A 344 -15.28 -3.72 -2.95
N ARG A 345 -15.63 -4.84 -3.57
CA ARG A 345 -15.66 -5.00 -5.02
C ARG A 345 -16.96 -5.62 -5.48
N LEU A 346 -17.40 -5.24 -6.67
CA LEU A 346 -18.40 -5.98 -7.42
C LEU A 346 -17.81 -7.31 -7.89
N SER A 347 -18.62 -8.35 -7.85
CA SER A 347 -18.24 -9.66 -8.34
C SER A 347 -18.74 -9.89 -9.76
N PRO A 348 -17.88 -10.27 -10.71
CA PRO A 348 -18.29 -10.65 -12.05
C PRO A 348 -18.86 -12.08 -12.12
N TYR A 349 -18.90 -12.80 -10.99
CA TYR A 349 -19.25 -14.22 -10.94
C TYR A 349 -20.72 -14.41 -10.55
N GLU A 350 -21.39 -15.44 -11.09
CA GLU A 350 -22.83 -15.64 -10.85
C GLU A 350 -23.19 -15.97 -9.40
N SER A 351 -22.25 -16.52 -8.64
CA SER A 351 -22.48 -17.00 -7.26
C SER A 351 -22.65 -15.90 -6.22
N GLU A 352 -22.22 -14.67 -6.52
CA GLU A 352 -22.20 -13.52 -5.61
C GLU A 352 -22.20 -12.20 -6.41
N THR A 353 -22.60 -11.10 -5.80
CA THR A 353 -22.67 -9.77 -6.44
C THR A 353 -21.58 -8.85 -5.92
N GLY A 354 -21.07 -9.10 -4.72
CA GLY A 354 -20.00 -8.32 -4.11
C GLY A 354 -19.08 -9.19 -3.29
N VAL A 355 -17.82 -8.74 -3.15
CA VAL A 355 -16.83 -9.36 -2.29
C VAL A 355 -15.99 -8.33 -1.55
N VAL A 356 -15.52 -8.69 -0.36
CA VAL A 356 -14.46 -7.95 0.33
C VAL A 356 -13.11 -8.61 0.06
N ILE A 357 -12.12 -7.81 -0.31
CA ILE A 357 -10.73 -8.18 -0.56
C ILE A 357 -9.81 -7.50 0.47
N ASP A 358 -8.53 -7.86 0.44
CA ASP A 358 -7.47 -7.22 1.23
C ASP A 358 -7.57 -7.46 2.74
N TRP A 359 -7.29 -8.72 3.15
CA TRP A 359 -7.39 -9.19 4.53
C TRP A 359 -6.08 -9.00 5.32
N ASP A 360 -5.29 -7.99 4.94
CA ASP A 360 -3.93 -7.81 5.47
C ASP A 360 -3.87 -7.11 6.85
N LEU A 361 -4.97 -6.47 7.26
CA LEU A 361 -5.18 -5.90 8.59
C LEU A 361 -6.09 -6.76 9.48
N SER A 362 -6.45 -7.95 9.01
CA SER A 362 -7.35 -8.85 9.70
C SER A 362 -6.78 -9.37 11.00
N ALA A 363 -7.67 -9.79 11.89
CA ALA A 363 -7.31 -10.34 13.18
C ALA A 363 -8.23 -11.49 13.56
N ASP A 364 -7.68 -12.40 14.36
CA ASP A 364 -8.43 -13.48 14.98
C ASP A 364 -9.04 -12.96 16.29
N MET A 365 -10.36 -13.12 16.44
CA MET A 365 -11.11 -12.57 17.57
C MET A 365 -10.69 -13.15 18.90
N ASP A 366 -10.41 -14.45 18.95
CA ASP A 366 -10.01 -15.09 20.21
C ASP A 366 -8.63 -14.55 20.64
N VAL A 367 -7.75 -14.28 19.67
CA VAL A 367 -6.44 -13.65 19.91
C VAL A 367 -6.60 -12.19 20.36
N LEU A 368 -7.52 -11.43 19.78
CA LEU A 368 -7.81 -10.06 20.21
C LEU A 368 -8.36 -10.01 21.63
N LEU A 369 -9.34 -10.86 21.96
CA LEU A 369 -9.95 -10.89 23.28
C LEU A 369 -8.98 -11.37 24.37
N ALA A 370 -7.97 -12.17 24.00
CA ALA A 370 -6.90 -12.59 24.90
C ALA A 370 -5.77 -11.54 25.05
N SER A 371 -5.77 -10.47 24.25
CA SER A 371 -4.72 -9.45 24.27
C SER A 371 -4.86 -8.50 25.45
N GLU A 372 -3.79 -8.31 26.22
CA GLU A 372 -3.73 -7.29 27.29
C GLU A 372 -3.58 -5.86 26.75
N VAL A 373 -3.19 -5.69 25.48
CA VAL A 373 -2.96 -4.39 24.85
C VAL A 373 -4.25 -3.87 24.22
N ILE A 374 -5.00 -3.07 24.97
CA ILE A 374 -6.27 -2.46 24.50
C ILE A 374 -5.99 -1.04 23.95
N GLY A 375 -6.62 -0.68 22.82
CA GLY A 375 -6.49 0.66 22.20
C GLY A 375 -5.42 0.79 21.10
N GLY A 376 -4.76 -0.30 20.71
CA GLY A 376 -3.85 -0.36 19.55
C GLY A 376 -4.53 -0.13 18.20
N ASP A 377 -5.87 -0.09 18.17
CA ASP A 377 -6.67 -0.05 16.95
C ASP A 377 -6.89 1.37 16.41
N SER A 378 -6.59 2.41 17.18
CA SER A 378 -6.75 3.83 16.79
C SER A 378 -6.03 4.20 15.48
N GLY A 379 -4.97 3.47 15.13
CA GLY A 379 -4.22 3.60 13.89
C GLY A 379 -4.64 2.65 12.75
N THR A 380 -5.53 1.68 13.00
CA THR A 380 -5.89 0.60 12.07
C THR A 380 -6.94 1.02 11.05
N GLY A 381 -6.85 0.51 9.83
CA GLY A 381 -7.83 0.72 8.76
C GLY A 381 -7.76 2.11 8.11
N THR A 382 -8.61 2.33 7.12
CA THR A 382 -8.62 3.54 6.29
C THR A 382 -9.40 4.66 6.99
N ARG A 383 -8.72 5.74 7.38
CA ARG A 383 -9.23 6.78 8.30
C ARG A 383 -10.65 7.31 7.98
N PRO A 384 -10.99 7.67 6.72
CA PRO A 384 -12.36 8.08 6.36
C PRO A 384 -13.46 7.08 6.72
N PHE A 385 -13.15 5.78 6.82
CA PHE A 385 -14.12 4.71 7.03
C PHE A 385 -14.13 4.15 8.45
N ARG A 386 -13.23 4.59 9.35
CA ARG A 386 -13.21 4.10 10.73
C ARG A 386 -14.46 4.48 11.52
N SER A 387 -14.92 3.60 12.41
CA SER A 387 -16.05 3.88 13.29
C SER A 387 -15.77 5.00 14.29
N VAL A 388 -16.84 5.58 14.85
CA VAL A 388 -16.76 6.53 15.97
C VAL A 388 -15.97 5.94 17.14
N LYS A 389 -16.21 4.66 17.47
CA LYS A 389 -15.48 3.94 18.53
C LYS A 389 -13.98 3.88 18.27
N VAL A 390 -13.57 3.49 17.06
CA VAL A 390 -12.15 3.38 16.68
C VAL A 390 -11.48 4.75 16.61
N LEU A 391 -12.20 5.78 16.15
CA LEU A 391 -11.70 7.15 16.08
C LEU A 391 -11.51 7.78 17.47
N ALA A 392 -12.39 7.46 18.43
CA ALA A 392 -12.25 7.90 19.82
C ALA A 392 -10.97 7.35 20.49
N GLY A 393 -10.48 6.19 20.03
CA GLY A 393 -9.16 5.66 20.40
C GLY A 393 -8.96 5.39 21.90
N SER A 394 -10.05 5.27 22.67
CA SER A 394 -10.00 5.08 24.12
C SER A 394 -9.84 3.59 24.46
N PRO A 395 -8.88 3.21 25.33
CA PRO A 395 -8.75 1.83 25.82
C PRO A 395 -10.00 1.32 26.56
N LYS A 396 -10.86 2.23 27.07
CA LYS A 396 -12.12 1.85 27.74
C LYS A 396 -13.16 1.22 26.80
N LEU A 397 -12.99 1.38 25.48
CA LEU A 397 -13.91 0.92 24.46
C LEU A 397 -13.58 -0.48 23.92
N GLY A 398 -12.53 -1.11 24.44
CA GLY A 398 -12.11 -2.44 24.00
C GLY A 398 -11.49 -2.47 22.61
N HIS A 399 -11.46 -3.66 22.02
CA HIS A 399 -10.93 -3.91 20.68
C HIS A 399 -11.94 -3.58 19.57
N HIS A 400 -11.43 -3.41 18.35
CA HIS A 400 -12.24 -3.41 17.13
C HIS A 400 -13.09 -4.69 17.05
N ASP A 401 -14.38 -4.56 16.73
CA ASP A 401 -15.35 -5.66 16.64
C ASP A 401 -16.17 -5.62 15.32
N ASN A 402 -17.18 -6.49 15.21
CA ASN A 402 -18.05 -6.58 14.03
C ASN A 402 -18.78 -5.27 13.71
N MET A 403 -19.25 -4.55 14.72
CA MET A 403 -20.02 -3.33 14.52
C MET A 403 -19.16 -2.20 13.98
N ASP A 404 -17.84 -2.20 14.24
CA ASP A 404 -16.93 -1.25 13.62
C ASP A 404 -16.76 -1.52 12.11
N ASP A 405 -16.69 -2.79 11.71
CA ASP A 405 -16.67 -3.19 10.30
C ASP A 405 -18.03 -2.88 9.62
N LEU A 406 -19.17 -3.08 10.31
CA LEU A 406 -20.50 -2.71 9.80
C LEU A 406 -20.70 -1.20 9.66
N GLU A 407 -20.22 -0.40 10.62
CA GLU A 407 -20.27 1.06 10.55
C GLU A 407 -19.41 1.58 9.39
N SER A 408 -18.27 0.92 9.16
CA SER A 408 -17.42 1.18 7.99
C SER A 408 -18.15 0.89 6.67
N VAL A 409 -18.96 -0.18 6.58
CA VAL A 409 -19.82 -0.47 5.42
C VAL A 409 -20.84 0.65 5.16
N LEU A 410 -21.46 1.21 6.22
CA LEU A 410 -22.32 2.39 6.09
C LEU A 410 -21.56 3.58 5.50
N TYR A 411 -20.33 3.84 5.96
CA TYR A 411 -19.52 4.94 5.41
C TYR A 411 -19.11 4.71 3.95
N VAL A 412 -18.89 3.47 3.54
CA VAL A 412 -18.67 3.12 2.13
C VAL A 412 -19.94 3.40 1.31
N LEU A 413 -21.12 3.00 1.79
CA LEU A 413 -22.39 3.33 1.14
C LEU A 413 -22.57 4.84 1.00
N CYS A 414 -22.34 5.60 2.06
CA CYS A 414 -22.38 7.06 2.01
C CYS A 414 -21.39 7.62 0.98
N HIS A 415 -20.15 7.12 0.96
CA HIS A 415 -19.15 7.54 -0.02
C HIS A 415 -19.62 7.33 -1.46
N VAL A 416 -20.23 6.17 -1.75
CA VAL A 416 -20.81 5.88 -3.07
C VAL A 416 -22.00 6.79 -3.38
N LEU A 417 -22.94 6.94 -2.44
CA LEU A 417 -24.23 7.57 -2.71
C LEU A 417 -24.21 9.10 -2.74
N TYR A 418 -23.33 9.73 -1.96
CA TYR A 418 -23.13 11.19 -1.92
C TYR A 418 -21.94 11.64 -2.76
N GLY A 419 -20.92 10.79 -2.91
CA GLY A 419 -19.66 11.15 -3.55
C GLY A 419 -19.64 10.97 -5.06
N PHE A 420 -20.67 10.37 -5.66
CA PHE A 420 -20.72 10.13 -7.10
C PHE A 420 -22.04 10.59 -7.72
N ASP A 421 -22.02 11.03 -8.98
CA ASP A 421 -23.18 11.44 -9.76
C ASP A 421 -23.91 10.25 -10.42
N GLU A 422 -24.99 10.51 -11.16
CA GLU A 422 -25.79 9.47 -11.82
C GLU A 422 -25.01 8.66 -12.89
N HIS A 423 -23.88 9.20 -13.37
CA HIS A 423 -22.98 8.55 -14.31
C HIS A 423 -21.83 7.81 -13.62
N GLY A 424 -21.72 7.88 -12.29
CA GLY A 424 -20.64 7.26 -11.52
C GLY A 424 -19.34 8.07 -11.54
N ASN A 425 -19.38 9.36 -11.90
CA ASN A 425 -18.24 10.26 -11.76
C ASN A 425 -18.20 10.87 -10.37
N LEU A 426 -17.01 11.20 -9.88
CA LEU A 426 -16.84 11.85 -8.58
C LEU A 426 -17.54 13.21 -8.58
N ASN A 427 -18.39 13.43 -7.58
CA ASN A 427 -19.08 14.69 -7.37
C ASN A 427 -18.09 15.76 -6.86
N PRO A 428 -18.00 16.94 -7.49
CA PRO A 428 -17.13 18.02 -7.02
C PRO A 428 -17.54 18.60 -5.66
N GLU A 429 -18.81 18.47 -5.27
CA GLU A 429 -19.34 18.93 -3.98
C GLU A 429 -19.63 17.74 -3.07
N LEU A 430 -18.61 17.31 -2.32
CA LEU A 430 -18.68 16.13 -1.46
C LEU A 430 -19.49 16.37 -0.17
N GLY A 431 -19.61 17.62 0.29
CA GLY A 431 -20.51 18.01 1.38
C GLY A 431 -20.10 17.38 2.70
N VAL A 432 -20.96 16.54 3.30
CA VAL A 432 -20.62 15.84 4.56
C VAL A 432 -19.36 14.96 4.42
N LEU A 433 -19.09 14.49 3.20
CA LEU A 433 -17.93 13.67 2.90
C LEU A 433 -16.62 14.47 2.81
N ASP A 434 -16.66 15.81 2.64
CA ASP A 434 -15.44 16.64 2.60
C ASP A 434 -14.62 16.45 3.87
N HIS A 435 -15.29 16.49 5.02
CA HIS A 435 -14.64 16.26 6.31
C HIS A 435 -14.17 14.83 6.49
N TRP A 436 -14.90 13.83 5.96
CA TRP A 436 -14.52 12.42 6.09
C TRP A 436 -13.28 12.09 5.27
N ALA A 437 -13.19 12.65 4.06
CA ALA A 437 -12.12 12.37 3.11
C ALA A 437 -10.87 13.25 3.35
N ASP A 438 -10.97 14.32 4.16
CA ASP A 438 -9.85 15.22 4.46
C ASP A 438 -8.71 14.48 5.19
N PRO A 439 -7.54 14.31 4.54
CA PRO A 439 -6.39 13.65 5.17
C PRO A 439 -5.83 14.43 6.38
N ALA A 440 -6.11 15.72 6.48
CA ALA A 440 -5.69 16.60 7.57
C ALA A 440 -6.66 16.58 8.76
N ALA A 441 -7.86 16.02 8.61
CA ALA A 441 -8.82 15.94 9.71
C ALA A 441 -8.28 15.08 10.86
N SER A 442 -8.40 15.61 12.08
CA SER A 442 -8.05 14.88 13.30
C SER A 442 -9.06 13.76 13.58
N PRO A 443 -8.66 12.68 14.26
CA PRO A 443 -9.60 11.65 14.70
C PRO A 443 -10.78 12.21 15.49
N ASP A 444 -10.56 13.19 16.36
CA ASP A 444 -11.62 13.82 17.17
C ASP A 444 -12.65 14.58 16.33
N LEU A 445 -12.19 15.31 15.32
CA LEU A 445 -13.08 16.02 14.39
C LEU A 445 -13.91 15.01 13.59
N LEU A 446 -13.25 13.98 13.05
CA LEU A 446 -13.94 12.92 12.31
C LEU A 446 -14.97 12.20 13.16
N SER A 447 -14.60 11.86 14.41
CA SER A 447 -15.50 11.26 15.38
C SER A 447 -16.73 12.15 15.59
N SER A 448 -16.53 13.43 15.88
CA SER A 448 -17.61 14.41 16.10
C SER A 448 -18.56 14.54 14.90
N VAL A 449 -18.01 14.66 13.68
CA VAL A 449 -18.80 14.76 12.44
C VAL A 449 -19.60 13.48 12.20
N LYS A 450 -19.01 12.31 12.42
CA LYS A 450 -19.66 11.01 12.25
C LYS A 450 -20.76 10.77 13.27
N THR A 451 -20.52 11.13 14.53
CA THR A 451 -21.55 11.10 15.57
C THR A 451 -22.73 11.97 15.19
N PHE A 452 -22.49 13.24 14.79
CA PHE A 452 -23.57 14.13 14.36
C PHE A 452 -24.36 13.55 13.18
N PHE A 453 -23.67 12.93 12.21
CA PHE A 453 -24.30 12.26 11.09
C PHE A 453 -25.18 11.08 11.53
N LEU A 454 -24.73 10.25 12.47
CA LEU A 454 -25.50 9.10 12.96
C LEU A 454 -26.73 9.54 13.79
N GLU A 455 -26.62 10.64 14.53
CA GLU A 455 -27.72 11.16 15.35
C GLU A 455 -28.76 11.98 14.56
N LYS A 456 -28.28 12.86 13.68
CA LYS A 456 -29.12 13.88 13.01
C LYS A 456 -29.32 13.61 11.52
N GLY A 457 -28.57 12.67 10.95
CA GLY A 457 -28.52 12.44 9.51
C GLY A 457 -27.79 13.55 8.75
N SER A 458 -27.89 13.49 7.43
CA SER A 458 -27.41 14.54 6.53
C SER A 458 -28.58 15.23 5.85
N ARG A 459 -28.49 16.56 5.70
CA ARG A 459 -29.38 17.35 4.82
C ARG A 459 -28.92 17.30 3.36
N GLN A 460 -27.72 16.78 3.11
CA GLN A 460 -27.22 16.58 1.76
C GLN A 460 -28.10 15.58 1.02
N THR A 461 -28.26 15.82 -0.26
CA THR A 461 -29.09 15.02 -1.14
C THR A 461 -28.24 13.95 -1.83
N LEU A 462 -28.72 12.71 -1.90
CA LEU A 462 -28.04 11.64 -2.66
C LEU A 462 -27.97 11.98 -4.15
N THR A 463 -26.84 11.66 -4.77
CA THR A 463 -26.51 12.03 -6.16
C THR A 463 -26.30 10.83 -7.08
N ARG A 464 -25.88 9.67 -6.55
CA ARG A 464 -25.55 8.50 -7.39
C ARG A 464 -26.75 7.89 -8.10
N TYR A 465 -27.91 7.88 -7.45
CA TYR A 465 -29.17 7.36 -7.98
C TYR A 465 -30.28 8.39 -7.80
N VAL A 466 -31.20 8.46 -8.76
CA VAL A 466 -32.20 9.52 -8.88
C VAL A 466 -33.63 8.98 -8.73
N GLY A 467 -34.63 9.86 -8.80
CA GLY A 467 -36.05 9.47 -8.82
C GLY A 467 -36.52 8.69 -7.59
N ALA A 468 -37.16 7.54 -7.80
CA ALA A 468 -37.71 6.69 -6.74
C ALA A 468 -36.62 6.00 -5.91
N GLU A 469 -35.55 5.51 -6.57
CA GLU A 469 -34.43 4.84 -5.90
C GLU A 469 -33.77 5.75 -4.86
N LYS A 470 -33.61 7.02 -5.19
CA LYS A 470 -33.09 8.04 -4.28
C LYS A 470 -33.85 8.11 -2.95
N LYS A 471 -35.19 8.07 -2.99
CA LYS A 471 -36.02 8.13 -1.78
C LYS A 471 -35.86 6.86 -0.94
N ILE A 472 -35.83 5.71 -1.62
CA ILE A 472 -35.62 4.39 -1.00
C ILE A 472 -34.25 4.33 -0.32
N LEU A 473 -33.19 4.75 -1.00
CA LEU A 473 -31.82 4.77 -0.48
C LEU A 473 -31.63 5.81 0.63
N SER A 474 -32.32 6.94 0.57
CA SER A 474 -32.30 7.93 1.66
C SER A 474 -32.92 7.36 2.94
N LYS A 475 -33.99 6.56 2.81
CA LYS A 475 -34.58 5.81 3.92
C LYS A 475 -33.58 4.77 4.45
N LEU A 476 -32.91 4.01 3.57
CA LEU A 476 -31.87 3.05 3.97
C LEU A 476 -30.80 3.69 4.85
N ILE A 477 -30.23 4.82 4.42
CA ILE A 477 -29.16 5.50 5.18
C ILE A 477 -29.66 5.95 6.54
N ARG A 478 -30.89 6.46 6.64
CA ARG A 478 -31.51 6.82 7.92
C ARG A 478 -31.69 5.60 8.83
N ASP A 479 -32.22 4.50 8.30
CA ASP A 479 -32.52 3.29 9.07
C ASP A 479 -31.21 2.62 9.55
N LEU A 480 -30.15 2.64 8.74
CA LEU A 480 -28.80 2.22 9.16
C LEU A 480 -28.17 3.19 10.17
N SER A 481 -28.33 4.50 10.03
CA SER A 481 -27.85 5.46 11.04
C SER A 481 -28.52 5.21 12.41
N LEU A 482 -29.83 4.95 12.43
CA LEU A 482 -30.58 4.61 13.64
C LEU A 482 -30.05 3.34 14.31
N PHE A 483 -29.67 2.33 13.53
CA PHE A 483 -29.08 1.09 14.04
C PHE A 483 -27.80 1.32 14.86
N PHE A 484 -26.98 2.31 14.52
CA PHE A 484 -25.74 2.62 15.25
C PHE A 484 -25.92 3.58 16.44
N GLN A 485 -27.09 4.20 16.63
CA GLN A 485 -27.28 5.24 17.66
C GLN A 485 -27.03 4.73 19.07
N SER A 486 -27.53 3.53 19.42
CA SER A 486 -27.29 2.96 20.75
C SER A 486 -25.79 2.83 21.03
N ARG A 487 -25.04 2.34 20.03
CA ARG A 487 -23.60 2.13 20.18
C ARG A 487 -22.84 3.45 20.31
N VAL A 488 -23.24 4.50 19.61
CA VAL A 488 -22.66 5.85 19.77
C VAL A 488 -22.91 6.39 21.18
N ASN A 489 -24.11 6.19 21.73
CA ASN A 489 -24.42 6.56 23.11
C ASN A 489 -23.55 5.80 24.11
N ASP A 490 -23.31 4.50 23.87
CA ASP A 490 -22.42 3.68 24.71
C ASP A 490 -20.96 4.20 24.65
N VAL A 491 -20.48 4.62 23.46
CA VAL A 491 -19.16 5.23 23.32
C VAL A 491 -19.05 6.50 24.14
N PHE A 492 -20.04 7.41 24.05
CA PHE A 492 -20.04 8.62 24.86
C PHE A 492 -20.06 8.33 26.35
N ALA A 493 -20.97 7.46 26.79
CA ALA A 493 -21.07 7.11 28.20
C ALA A 493 -19.79 6.47 28.75
N ALA A 494 -19.09 5.65 27.96
CA ALA A 494 -17.83 5.03 28.37
C ALA A 494 -16.62 5.97 28.34
N THR A 495 -16.69 7.04 27.53
CA THR A 495 -15.64 8.06 27.41
C THR A 495 -15.88 9.30 28.25
N ASP A 496 -16.99 9.35 28.99
CA ASP A 496 -17.32 10.44 29.90
C ASP A 496 -16.16 10.66 30.91
N PRO A 497 -15.64 11.90 31.02
CA PRO A 497 -14.53 12.20 31.91
C PRO A 497 -14.91 12.17 33.40
N ASP A 498 -16.18 12.43 33.73
CA ASP A 498 -16.67 12.57 35.10
C ASP A 498 -17.23 11.24 35.63
N GLU A 499 -18.03 10.53 34.82
CA GLU A 499 -18.67 9.27 35.21
C GLU A 499 -18.66 8.22 34.08
N PRO A 500 -17.49 7.59 33.79
CA PRO A 500 -17.37 6.63 32.71
C PRO A 500 -18.14 5.34 33.01
N LYS A 501 -19.07 4.96 32.13
CA LYS A 501 -19.78 3.68 32.18
C LYS A 501 -18.99 2.55 31.51
N SER A 502 -19.36 1.31 31.79
CA SER A 502 -18.80 0.14 31.09
C SER A 502 -19.26 0.09 29.64
N PHE A 503 -18.34 -0.07 28.69
CA PHE A 503 -18.69 -0.33 27.30
C PHE A 503 -19.09 -1.81 27.11
N PRO A 504 -20.14 -2.13 26.32
CA PRO A 504 -20.55 -3.51 26.08
C PRO A 504 -19.41 -4.37 25.49
N ALA A 505 -19.15 -5.52 26.11
CA ALA A 505 -18.18 -6.47 25.59
C ALA A 505 -18.72 -7.21 24.36
N TYR A 506 -17.82 -7.64 23.48
CA TYR A 506 -18.18 -8.49 22.35
C TYR A 506 -18.68 -9.86 22.84
N SER A 507 -19.76 -10.34 22.25
CA SER A 507 -20.16 -11.75 22.30
C SER A 507 -20.62 -12.21 20.92
N LYS A 508 -20.50 -13.51 20.67
CA LYS A 508 -20.85 -14.10 19.37
C LYS A 508 -22.35 -14.02 19.11
N GLU A 509 -23.15 -14.20 20.15
CA GLU A 509 -24.61 -14.14 20.10
C GLU A 509 -25.09 -12.73 19.76
N ALA A 510 -24.55 -11.71 20.45
CA ALA A 510 -24.90 -10.32 20.17
C ALA A 510 -24.44 -9.90 18.77
N ALA A 511 -23.26 -10.36 18.34
CA ALA A 511 -22.77 -10.12 16.99
C ALA A 511 -23.72 -10.72 15.93
N ASP A 512 -24.22 -11.93 16.15
CA ASP A 512 -25.14 -12.58 15.22
C ASP A 512 -26.46 -11.81 15.06
N ASP A 513 -27.06 -11.39 16.18
CA ASP A 513 -28.28 -10.55 16.19
C ASP A 513 -28.07 -9.21 15.48
N GLN A 514 -26.89 -8.60 15.66
CA GLN A 514 -26.52 -7.35 14.99
C GLN A 514 -26.39 -7.53 13.48
N TYR A 515 -25.80 -8.63 13.00
CA TYR A 515 -25.75 -8.93 11.58
C TYR A 515 -27.13 -9.21 11.00
N GLU A 516 -27.96 -10.00 11.69
CA GLU A 516 -29.33 -10.29 11.24
C GLU A 516 -30.14 -9.01 11.10
N THR A 517 -30.03 -8.10 12.07
CA THR A 517 -30.69 -6.80 12.01
C THR A 517 -30.20 -5.97 10.81
N PHE A 518 -28.87 -5.87 10.63
CA PHE A 518 -28.27 -5.10 9.53
C PHE A 518 -28.66 -5.66 8.15
N LEU A 519 -28.58 -6.98 7.98
CA LEU A 519 -28.98 -7.68 6.75
C LEU A 519 -30.49 -7.57 6.50
N GLY A 520 -31.31 -7.62 7.55
CA GLY A 520 -32.76 -7.41 7.47
C GLY A 520 -33.11 -6.03 6.90
N ILE A 521 -32.43 -4.98 7.36
CA ILE A 521 -32.59 -3.62 6.81
C ILE A 521 -32.23 -3.59 5.31
N LEU A 522 -31.10 -4.18 4.92
CA LEU A 522 -30.69 -4.24 3.51
C LEU A 522 -31.71 -5.00 2.65
N ASN A 523 -32.14 -6.18 3.09
CA ASN A 523 -33.03 -7.06 2.33
C ASN A 523 -34.40 -6.40 2.11
N SER A 524 -34.96 -5.76 3.14
CA SER A 524 -36.22 -5.03 3.01
C SER A 524 -36.15 -3.91 1.96
N VAL A 525 -35.00 -3.26 1.82
CA VAL A 525 -34.77 -2.21 0.82
C VAL A 525 -34.55 -2.81 -0.58
N ILE A 526 -33.81 -3.91 -0.69
CA ILE A 526 -33.57 -4.62 -1.96
C ILE A 526 -34.88 -5.08 -2.61
N GLU A 527 -35.86 -5.51 -1.80
CA GLU A 527 -37.19 -5.93 -2.27
C GLU A 527 -38.02 -4.78 -2.87
N GLN A 528 -37.76 -3.54 -2.46
CA GLN A 528 -38.43 -2.34 -2.99
C GLN A 528 -37.82 -1.84 -4.30
N LEU A 529 -36.61 -2.28 -4.64
CA LEU A 529 -35.89 -1.84 -5.83
C LEU A 529 -36.23 -2.71 -7.05
N PRO A 530 -36.28 -2.11 -8.26
CA PRO A 530 -36.72 -2.83 -9.46
C PRO A 530 -35.79 -4.00 -9.78
N LEU A 531 -36.39 -5.11 -10.19
CA LEU A 531 -35.67 -6.21 -10.84
C LEU A 531 -35.21 -5.71 -12.21
N ILE A 532 -33.93 -5.36 -12.31
CA ILE A 532 -33.31 -5.11 -13.61
C ILE A 532 -32.66 -6.44 -14.03
N SER A 533 -33.07 -6.96 -15.19
CA SER A 533 -32.34 -8.02 -15.87
C SER A 533 -31.00 -7.45 -16.30
N SER A 534 -29.98 -7.47 -15.43
CA SER A 534 -28.65 -7.12 -15.89
C SER A 534 -28.21 -8.24 -16.83
N VAL A 535 -28.09 -7.90 -18.11
CA VAL A 535 -27.17 -8.63 -19.00
C VAL A 535 -25.79 -8.34 -18.40
N ARG A 536 -25.37 -9.16 -17.44
CA ARG A 536 -23.96 -9.23 -17.07
C ARG A 536 -23.29 -9.63 -18.36
N ALA A 537 -22.58 -8.70 -19.02
CA ALA A 537 -21.75 -9.04 -20.14
C ALA A 537 -20.86 -10.18 -19.66
N SER A 538 -21.14 -11.39 -20.12
CA SER A 538 -20.24 -12.52 -19.96
C SER A 538 -18.91 -12.00 -20.45
N ALA A 539 -17.93 -11.91 -19.56
CA ALA A 539 -16.55 -11.82 -20.00
C ALA A 539 -16.20 -13.17 -20.61
N GLU A 540 -16.80 -13.48 -21.77
CA GLU A 540 -16.24 -14.47 -22.67
C GLU A 540 -14.86 -13.97 -23.09
N PRO A 541 -13.90 -14.89 -23.21
CA PRO A 541 -12.50 -14.55 -23.31
C PRO A 541 -12.27 -13.87 -24.65
N ALA A 542 -12.02 -12.56 -24.63
CA ALA A 542 -11.38 -11.91 -25.76
C ALA A 542 -9.98 -12.54 -25.90
N ALA A 543 -9.92 -13.59 -26.70
CA ALA A 543 -8.69 -14.03 -27.32
C ALA A 543 -8.09 -12.84 -28.08
N THR A 544 -6.81 -12.61 -27.83
CA THR A 544 -5.88 -11.89 -28.71
C THR A 544 -6.27 -10.44 -29.09
N ALA A 545 -5.68 -9.49 -28.38
CA ALA A 545 -4.67 -8.57 -28.90
C ALA A 545 -4.38 -7.57 -27.77
N PHE A 546 -3.11 -7.29 -27.49
CA PHE A 546 -2.77 -6.01 -26.88
C PHE A 546 -2.56 -5.06 -28.06
N PRO A 547 -3.53 -4.20 -28.44
CA PRO A 547 -3.20 -3.11 -29.34
C PRO A 547 -2.29 -2.18 -28.54
N GLY A 548 -1.10 -1.92 -29.08
CA GLY A 548 -0.17 -0.95 -28.50
C GLY A 548 -0.85 0.41 -28.41
N LEU A 549 -1.14 0.84 -27.18
CA LEU A 549 -1.35 2.25 -26.87
C LEU A 549 -0.23 2.66 -25.91
N PHE A 550 0.73 3.38 -26.47
CA PHE A 550 1.56 4.30 -25.70
C PHE A 550 0.66 5.38 -25.08
N ALA A 551 1.10 5.88 -23.93
CA ALA A 551 0.50 6.93 -23.10
C ALA A 551 -0.79 6.53 -22.37
N ALA A 552 -0.64 5.89 -21.21
CA ALA A 552 -1.60 6.11 -20.13
C ALA A 552 -1.54 7.60 -19.76
N ALA A 553 -2.68 8.28 -19.81
CA ALA A 553 -2.83 9.63 -19.29
C ALA A 553 -2.37 9.67 -17.82
N PRO A 554 -1.71 10.74 -17.36
CA PRO A 554 -1.35 10.88 -15.96
C PRO A 554 -2.62 10.86 -15.10
N PRO A 555 -2.63 10.16 -13.96
CA PRO A 555 -3.72 10.31 -13.00
C PRO A 555 -3.77 11.78 -12.55
N SER A 556 -4.98 12.30 -12.38
CA SER A 556 -5.25 13.67 -11.95
C SER A 556 -4.38 14.06 -10.74
N PRO A 557 -3.84 15.28 -10.71
CA PRO A 557 -2.96 15.73 -9.64
C PRO A 557 -3.74 15.76 -8.32
N ILE A 558 -3.31 14.94 -7.36
CA ILE A 558 -3.59 15.21 -5.96
C ILE A 558 -2.78 16.46 -5.63
N GLY A 559 -3.48 17.56 -5.32
CA GLY A 559 -2.87 18.85 -5.05
C GLY A 559 -1.73 18.76 -4.05
N SER A 560 -0.54 19.20 -4.49
CA SER A 560 0.61 19.44 -3.64
C SER A 560 0.28 20.54 -2.64
N MET A 561 -0.08 20.20 -1.39
CA MET A 561 -0.10 21.20 -0.32
C MET A 561 1.32 21.40 0.21
N GLY A 562 1.80 22.63 0.03
CA GLY A 562 3.19 23.02 0.19
C GLY A 562 3.75 22.81 1.59
N LEU A 563 4.89 22.12 1.63
CA LEU A 563 5.90 22.26 2.67
C LEU A 563 6.54 23.66 2.54
N ASN A 564 5.87 24.69 3.04
CA ASN A 564 6.51 25.98 3.32
C ASN A 564 5.70 26.77 4.34
N LYS A 565 6.09 26.64 5.61
CA LYS A 565 6.01 27.72 6.62
C LYS A 565 7.04 27.43 7.71
N ARG A 566 8.29 27.81 7.45
CA ARG A 566 9.24 28.10 8.54
C ARG A 566 8.66 29.28 9.32
N ARG A 567 8.44 29.07 10.63
CA ARG A 567 8.19 30.15 11.59
C ARG A 567 9.30 31.19 11.45
N ARG A 568 8.95 32.42 11.05
CA ARG A 568 9.80 33.59 11.26
C ARG A 568 9.81 33.87 12.76
N ILE A 569 10.96 33.71 13.39
CA ILE A 569 11.24 34.31 14.70
C ILE A 569 11.39 35.81 14.42
N ALA A 570 10.59 36.62 15.11
CA ALA A 570 10.68 38.07 15.01
C ALA A 570 12.01 38.55 15.63
N GLU A 571 12.81 39.25 14.83
CA GLU A 571 13.94 40.05 15.29
C GLU A 571 13.38 41.27 16.05
N ALA A 572 13.82 41.44 17.30
CA ALA A 572 13.62 42.67 18.05
C ALA A 572 14.72 43.68 17.67
N PRO A 573 14.41 44.97 17.47
CA PRO A 573 15.36 45.95 16.98
C PRO A 573 16.35 46.39 18.07
N GLN A 574 17.64 46.47 17.69
CA GLN A 574 18.66 47.25 18.39
C GLN A 574 18.66 48.68 17.85
N ASP A 575 18.52 49.67 18.74
CA ASP A 575 19.54 50.69 19.02
C ASP A 575 18.94 51.92 19.72
N GLY A 576 19.68 52.46 20.69
CA GLY A 576 19.39 53.78 21.27
C GLY A 576 19.90 54.01 22.68
N ALA A 577 21.21 54.21 22.81
CA ALA A 577 21.94 54.99 23.81
C ALA A 577 21.25 55.42 25.13
N THR A 578 21.91 55.21 26.28
CA THR A 578 22.59 56.26 27.08
C THR A 578 22.98 55.80 28.50
N THR A 579 24.25 56.05 28.84
CA THR A 579 24.82 56.44 30.15
C THR A 579 24.37 55.81 31.49
N SER A 580 25.39 55.31 32.21
CA SER A 580 25.76 55.66 33.61
C SER A 580 25.83 54.51 34.63
N ASN A 581 27.03 54.38 35.19
CA ASN A 581 27.40 54.00 36.56
C ASN A 581 26.40 53.22 37.44
N SER A 582 26.81 52.06 37.95
CA SER A 582 27.35 51.94 39.33
C SER A 582 27.58 50.49 39.82
N LYS A 583 28.79 50.27 40.34
CA LYS A 583 29.21 49.52 41.56
C LYS A 583 28.52 48.21 42.03
N ARG A 584 29.42 47.29 42.42
CA ARG A 584 29.38 46.28 43.52
C ARG A 584 28.51 45.02 43.27
N MET A 585 28.84 43.81 43.73
CA MET A 585 29.94 43.29 44.57
C MET A 585 30.02 41.77 44.36
N ARG A 586 31.23 41.21 44.50
CA ARG A 586 31.50 39.79 44.73
C ARG A 586 30.83 39.29 46.02
N LYS A 587 30.52 38.00 46.06
CA LYS A 587 30.75 37.17 47.26
C LYS A 587 30.98 35.71 46.86
N ASP A 588 32.20 35.27 47.15
CA ASP A 588 32.67 33.88 47.30
C ASP A 588 31.84 33.17 48.40
N GLY A 589 31.44 31.91 48.24
CA GLY A 589 32.18 30.67 48.56
C GLY A 589 31.48 29.97 49.75
N PRO A 590 32.00 28.88 50.35
CA PRO A 590 32.67 27.65 49.84
C PRO A 590 31.80 26.39 50.19
N ASP A 591 32.11 25.12 49.96
CA ASP A 591 33.31 24.32 49.66
C ASP A 591 33.04 23.33 48.51
#